data_AF-A0A2K0W983-F1
#
_entry.id   AF-A0A2K0W983-F1
#
_cell.length_a   1.000
_cell.length_b   1.000
_cell.length_c   1.000
_cell.angle_alpha   90.00
_cell.angle_beta   90.00
_cell.angle_gamma   90.00
#
_symmetry.space_group_name_H-M   'P 1'
#
loop_
_entity.id
_entity.type
_entity.pdbx_description
1 polymer ?
#
loop_
_entity_poly.entity_id
_entity_poly.type
_entity_poly.pdbx_seq_one_letter_code
_entity_poly.pdbx_strand_id
1 'polypeptide(L)'
;MAPKLLTDFPSEIRQQIFKESLKVDGGYAYNAQTDKLTNADEARTPIDLSLRYTCRSIARDTATIPLEVNTIYFSTSDNWRSLAGCFNLVATAYYILEQDFAFHLAEFITPAMFAQIDAKFPRFRSMFEAELAYHDICNPVRDRPRSTKLLINRIRPPSCRWVERFFSQNVDGPDVYGPSYYISFADVHDQDSMETTGYLADDSHDRWQRQSGDVRDALSYCLRLIAEEAPKEFEAQVYKTLPHWVGRYHPREFLGLKFNLWDIPSREDVAHALDLFNIPDFVWKLPDIWSYPRGFYRELGDGPNNPRPENAERCQYGAEYDNPMRMVDHFDYRHRDKIRFSATATAIRFLNRLPAEQRTQIRRITLHEDAPSVNMSSLHAPGLVPLYKENPRLQVERRVSVFGCIHSWAGAEKEWMTRDKPRYLYGPEFLLSLQSWLIDALSMRDLGIPSGSFIFTLWAGSYGDFCTDVFQRCVHMALAEGPAFDKCCEIDLFRSTTHQLSVTPDKFFFDPRFREAVEHLVDKTSILQSDFHPGVPVDRNVLVEESKGFDDLEDLVERWGYHAASFSCGIPADLYYDFILPPQFEFQSREQYIESQGGRVKEQDS
;
A
#
# COMPACT_ATOMS: atom_id res chain seq x y z
N MET A 1 -15.17 -10.49 64.00
CA MET A 1 -15.79 -9.73 62.89
C MET A 1 -16.06 -10.72 61.77
N ALA A 2 -17.26 -10.71 61.18
CA ALA A 2 -17.51 -11.48 59.97
C ALA A 2 -16.62 -10.94 58.83
N PRO A 3 -16.02 -11.79 57.98
CA PRO A 3 -15.26 -11.33 56.83
C PRO A 3 -16.19 -10.54 55.90
N LYS A 4 -15.80 -9.32 55.52
CA LYS A 4 -16.51 -8.54 54.51
C LYS A 4 -16.27 -9.18 53.14
N LEU A 5 -17.34 -9.42 52.39
CA LEU A 5 -17.27 -9.93 51.04
C LEU A 5 -16.93 -8.80 50.07
N LEU A 6 -16.36 -9.13 48.91
CA LEU A 6 -16.03 -8.15 47.87
C LEU A 6 -17.27 -7.35 47.42
N THR A 7 -18.45 -7.96 47.46
CA THR A 7 -19.75 -7.33 47.15
C THR A 7 -20.24 -6.35 48.22
N ASP A 8 -19.68 -6.39 49.43
CA ASP A 8 -20.09 -5.52 50.54
C ASP A 8 -19.41 -4.14 50.47
N PHE A 9 -18.41 -3.99 49.61
CA PHE A 9 -17.76 -2.71 49.38
C PHE A 9 -18.63 -1.77 48.51
N PRO A 10 -18.53 -0.44 48.72
CA PRO A 10 -19.14 0.54 47.83
C PRO A 10 -18.72 0.35 46.37
N SER A 11 -19.59 0.71 45.44
CA SER A 11 -19.37 0.55 44.00
C SER A 11 -18.05 1.15 43.51
N GLU A 12 -17.67 2.30 44.04
CA GLU A 12 -16.46 3.04 43.67
C GLU A 12 -15.21 2.24 44.02
N ILE A 13 -15.16 1.69 45.24
CA ILE A 13 -14.04 0.86 45.71
C ILE A 13 -13.97 -0.44 44.92
N ARG A 14 -15.12 -1.08 44.65
CA ARG A 14 -15.16 -2.30 43.83
C ARG A 14 -14.65 -2.04 42.42
N GLN A 15 -15.08 -0.95 41.78
CA GLN A 15 -14.59 -0.58 40.45
C GLN A 15 -13.08 -0.35 40.45
N GLN A 16 -12.53 0.33 41.46
CA GLN A 16 -11.09 0.53 41.56
C GLN A 16 -10.33 -0.79 41.71
N ILE A 17 -10.79 -1.69 42.59
CA ILE A 17 -10.20 -3.04 42.74
C ILE A 17 -10.24 -3.80 41.42
N PHE A 18 -11.39 -3.77 40.72
CA PHE A 18 -11.54 -4.45 39.44
C PHE A 18 -10.66 -3.85 38.34
N LYS A 19 -10.48 -2.53 38.30
CA LYS A 19 -9.58 -1.87 37.36
C LYS A 19 -8.14 -2.32 37.55
N GLU A 20 -7.66 -2.39 38.79
CA GLU A 20 -6.32 -2.89 39.10
C GLU A 20 -6.20 -4.40 38.81
N SER A 21 -7.24 -5.18 39.06
CA SER A 21 -7.22 -6.65 38.87
C SER A 21 -7.30 -7.09 37.40
N LEU A 22 -7.97 -6.30 36.55
CA LEU A 22 -8.22 -6.62 35.14
C LEU A 22 -7.30 -5.88 34.18
N LYS A 23 -6.45 -4.98 34.71
CA LYS A 23 -5.37 -4.37 33.95
C LYS A 23 -4.21 -5.35 33.88
N VAL A 24 -3.73 -5.63 32.68
CA VAL A 24 -2.59 -6.51 32.44
C VAL A 24 -1.40 -5.69 31.94
N ASP A 25 -0.21 -6.12 32.33
CA ASP A 25 1.02 -5.52 31.83
C ASP A 25 1.10 -5.72 30.31
N GLY A 26 1.44 -4.65 29.60
CA GLY A 26 1.48 -4.65 28.13
C GLY A 26 0.13 -4.62 27.42
N GLY A 27 -1.01 -4.87 28.07
CA GLY A 27 -2.35 -4.79 27.46
C GLY A 27 -2.76 -6.04 26.66
N TYR A 28 -3.64 -5.86 25.67
CA TYR A 28 -4.19 -6.95 24.86
C TYR A 28 -3.76 -6.86 23.41
N ALA A 29 -3.52 -7.99 22.77
CA ALA A 29 -3.25 -8.05 21.33
C ALA A 29 -4.32 -8.85 20.59
N TYR A 30 -4.71 -8.33 19.43
CA TYR A 30 -5.59 -9.04 18.51
C TYR A 30 -4.84 -10.16 17.79
N ASN A 31 -5.39 -11.36 17.84
CA ASN A 31 -4.92 -12.52 17.10
C ASN A 31 -5.88 -12.80 15.94
N ALA A 32 -5.44 -12.46 14.73
CA ALA A 32 -6.25 -12.60 13.52
C ALA A 32 -6.52 -14.06 13.10
N GLN A 33 -5.70 -15.04 13.51
CA GLN A 33 -5.95 -16.46 13.24
C GLN A 33 -7.16 -16.98 14.03
N THR A 34 -7.25 -16.59 15.31
CA THR A 34 -8.32 -17.04 16.21
C THR A 34 -9.50 -16.06 16.27
N ASP A 35 -9.34 -14.88 15.66
CA ASP A 35 -10.28 -13.75 15.70
C ASP A 35 -10.62 -13.30 17.13
N LYS A 36 -9.63 -13.32 18.04
CA LYS A 36 -9.80 -13.05 19.48
C LYS A 36 -8.71 -12.13 20.02
N LEU A 37 -8.98 -11.53 21.18
CA LEU A 37 -7.97 -10.85 21.97
C LEU A 37 -7.22 -11.84 22.87
N THR A 38 -5.92 -11.62 23.00
CA THR A 38 -4.98 -12.32 23.88
C THR A 38 -4.23 -11.30 24.73
N ASN A 39 -3.47 -11.71 25.74
CA ASN A 39 -2.50 -10.82 26.37
C ASN A 39 -1.45 -10.40 25.33
N ALA A 40 -0.91 -9.19 25.47
CA ALA A 40 0.10 -8.65 24.55
C ALA A 40 1.52 -9.20 24.78
N ASP A 41 1.67 -10.23 25.62
CA ASP A 41 2.94 -10.92 25.84
C ASP A 41 3.40 -11.70 24.59
N GLU A 42 4.68 -12.06 24.55
CA GLU A 42 5.27 -12.81 23.42
C GLU A 42 4.56 -14.16 23.21
N ALA A 43 4.14 -14.80 24.30
CA ALA A 43 3.44 -16.09 24.27
C ALA A 43 1.96 -15.99 23.85
N ARG A 44 1.42 -14.78 23.68
CA ARG A 44 0.00 -14.51 23.36
C ARG A 44 -0.95 -15.28 24.27
N THR A 45 -0.70 -15.23 25.57
CA THR A 45 -1.45 -16.04 26.54
C THR A 45 -2.93 -15.64 26.58
N PRO A 46 -3.86 -16.58 26.86
CA PRO A 46 -5.28 -16.26 26.99
C PRO A 46 -5.53 -15.23 28.10
N ILE A 47 -6.47 -14.32 27.87
CA ILE A 47 -6.88 -13.32 28.88
C ILE A 47 -7.54 -14.04 30.06
N ASP A 48 -7.04 -13.81 31.28
CA ASP A 48 -7.65 -14.37 32.49
C ASP A 48 -8.92 -13.58 32.86
N LEU A 49 -10.07 -14.21 32.63
CA LEU A 49 -11.38 -13.68 33.02
C LEU A 49 -11.99 -14.44 34.20
N SER A 50 -11.20 -15.24 34.94
CA SER A 50 -11.66 -16.08 36.08
C SER A 50 -12.50 -15.30 37.08
N LEU A 51 -12.07 -14.07 37.43
CA LEU A 51 -12.80 -13.17 38.32
C LEU A 51 -14.23 -12.90 37.84
N ARG A 52 -14.44 -12.73 36.53
CA ARG A 52 -15.76 -12.49 35.93
C ARG A 52 -16.64 -13.73 35.98
N TYR A 53 -16.05 -14.92 35.97
CA TYR A 53 -16.78 -16.18 36.03
C TYR A 53 -17.17 -16.58 37.46
N THR A 54 -16.74 -15.85 38.50
CA THR A 54 -17.07 -16.16 39.90
C THR A 54 -18.54 -15.96 40.23
N CYS A 55 -19.17 -14.84 39.84
CA CYS A 55 -20.59 -14.60 40.05
C CYS A 55 -21.19 -13.55 39.08
N ARG A 56 -22.52 -13.59 38.91
CA ARG A 56 -23.26 -12.70 37.99
C ARG A 56 -23.14 -11.21 38.35
N SER A 57 -23.01 -10.87 39.64
CA SER A 57 -22.85 -9.46 40.05
C SER A 57 -21.50 -8.93 39.58
N ILE A 58 -20.41 -9.64 39.89
CA ILE A 58 -19.06 -9.26 39.47
C ILE A 58 -18.97 -9.24 37.94
N ALA A 59 -19.53 -10.25 37.25
CA ALA A 59 -19.57 -10.29 35.79
C ALA A 59 -20.21 -9.03 35.16
N ARG A 60 -21.30 -8.53 35.78
CA ARG A 60 -21.99 -7.31 35.35
C ARG A 60 -21.18 -6.07 35.69
N ASP A 61 -20.64 -5.96 36.89
CA ASP A 61 -19.86 -4.81 37.35
C ASP A 61 -18.55 -4.62 36.58
N THR A 62 -18.02 -5.71 36.02
CA THR A 62 -16.74 -5.75 35.28
C THR A 62 -16.92 -5.82 33.77
N ALA A 63 -18.15 -5.82 33.24
CA ALA A 63 -18.40 -6.13 31.83
C ALA A 63 -17.66 -5.21 30.86
N THR A 64 -17.45 -3.95 31.24
CA THR A 64 -16.82 -2.89 30.44
C THR A 64 -15.36 -2.62 30.81
N ILE A 65 -14.93 -3.03 32.02
CA ILE A 65 -13.64 -2.64 32.61
C ILE A 65 -12.43 -3.13 31.80
N PRO A 66 -12.35 -4.40 31.32
CA PRO A 66 -11.17 -4.89 30.62
C PRO A 66 -10.76 -4.05 29.41
N LEU A 67 -11.73 -3.57 28.62
CA LEU A 67 -11.48 -2.76 27.43
C LEU A 67 -11.20 -1.29 27.78
N GLU A 68 -11.67 -0.82 28.95
CA GLU A 68 -11.42 0.54 29.43
C GLU A 68 -9.97 0.73 29.90
N VAL A 69 -9.41 -0.26 30.58
CA VAL A 69 -8.10 -0.11 31.25
C VAL A 69 -6.92 -0.61 30.43
N ASN A 70 -7.13 -1.49 29.44
CA ASN A 70 -6.06 -2.06 28.62
C ASN A 70 -5.98 -1.42 27.23
N THR A 71 -4.75 -1.19 26.75
CA THR A 71 -4.52 -0.86 25.34
C THR A 71 -4.73 -2.11 24.49
N ILE A 72 -5.33 -1.95 23.32
CA ILE A 72 -5.47 -3.04 22.34
C ILE A 72 -4.50 -2.79 21.18
N TYR A 73 -3.69 -3.80 20.88
CA TYR A 73 -2.70 -3.79 19.82
C TYR A 73 -3.20 -4.57 18.61
N PHE A 74 -3.07 -3.97 17.43
CA PHE A 74 -3.29 -4.62 16.14
C PHE A 74 -2.01 -4.53 15.33
N SER A 75 -1.70 -5.58 14.59
CA SER A 75 -0.56 -5.63 13.65
C SER A 75 -1.06 -6.00 12.26
N THR A 76 -0.22 -5.75 11.27
CA THR A 76 -0.46 -6.19 9.90
C THR A 76 -0.63 -7.71 9.83
N SER A 77 -1.57 -8.22 9.02
CA SER A 77 -1.97 -9.64 9.05
C SER A 77 -2.01 -10.27 7.66
N ASP A 78 -1.35 -11.43 7.53
CA ASP A 78 -1.31 -12.29 6.32
C ASP A 78 -2.31 -13.46 6.36
N ASN A 79 -3.14 -13.57 7.40
CA ASN A 79 -4.12 -14.66 7.57
C ASN A 79 -5.14 -14.81 6.43
N TRP A 80 -5.23 -13.82 5.54
CA TRP A 80 -6.15 -13.78 4.42
C TRP A 80 -5.43 -13.58 3.09
N ARG A 81 -4.20 -14.09 2.92
CA ARG A 81 -3.32 -13.85 1.76
C ARG A 81 -4.05 -13.82 0.41
N SER A 82 -4.73 -14.91 0.05
CA SER A 82 -5.45 -14.99 -1.24
C SER A 82 -6.62 -14.01 -1.36
N LEU A 83 -7.33 -13.75 -0.27
CA LEU A 83 -8.36 -12.70 -0.24
C LEU A 83 -7.76 -11.31 -0.37
N ALA A 84 -6.66 -11.01 0.32
CA ALA A 84 -5.95 -9.73 0.22
C ALA A 84 -5.43 -9.49 -1.22
N GLY A 85 -4.82 -10.50 -1.84
CA GLY A 85 -4.33 -10.42 -3.21
C GLY A 85 -5.43 -10.20 -4.23
N CYS A 86 -6.49 -11.03 -4.20
CA CYS A 86 -7.62 -10.86 -5.12
C CYS A 86 -8.38 -9.56 -4.89
N PHE A 87 -8.51 -9.12 -3.63
CA PHE A 87 -9.06 -7.81 -3.30
C PHE A 87 -8.24 -6.67 -3.91
N ASN A 88 -6.91 -6.70 -3.76
CA ASN A 88 -6.03 -5.68 -4.32
C ASN A 88 -6.14 -5.64 -5.86
N LEU A 89 -6.16 -6.82 -6.49
CA LEU A 89 -6.34 -6.95 -7.94
C LEU A 89 -7.65 -6.31 -8.40
N VAL A 90 -8.79 -6.68 -7.80
CA VAL A 90 -10.10 -6.22 -8.26
C VAL A 90 -10.35 -4.74 -7.93
N ALA A 91 -9.87 -4.25 -6.78
CA ALA A 91 -9.97 -2.84 -6.42
C ALA A 91 -9.11 -1.96 -7.35
N THR A 92 -7.93 -2.45 -7.74
CA THR A 92 -7.06 -1.75 -8.69
C THR A 92 -7.65 -1.79 -10.11
N ALA A 93 -8.22 -2.92 -10.53
CA ALA A 93 -8.94 -3.04 -11.80
C ALA A 93 -10.09 -2.02 -11.90
N TYR A 94 -10.89 -1.89 -10.84
CA TYR A 94 -11.95 -0.89 -10.76
C TYR A 94 -11.40 0.52 -10.96
N TYR A 95 -10.33 0.87 -10.25
CA TYR A 95 -9.74 2.20 -10.33
C TYR A 95 -9.17 2.53 -11.71
N ILE A 96 -8.58 1.55 -12.40
CA ILE A 96 -8.09 1.75 -13.77
C ILE A 96 -9.26 1.96 -14.74
N LEU A 97 -10.36 1.21 -14.59
CA LEU A 97 -11.56 1.39 -15.40
C LEU A 97 -12.26 2.72 -15.09
N GLU A 98 -12.28 3.15 -13.83
CA GLU A 98 -12.84 4.44 -13.41
C GLU A 98 -12.09 5.61 -14.07
N GLN A 99 -10.76 5.54 -14.09
CA GLN A 99 -9.91 6.49 -14.81
C GLN A 99 -10.18 6.48 -16.31
N ASP A 100 -10.17 5.30 -16.93
CA ASP A 100 -10.46 5.11 -18.36
C ASP A 100 -11.78 5.78 -18.75
N PHE A 101 -12.85 5.58 -17.96
CA PHE A 101 -14.14 6.18 -18.22
C PHE A 101 -14.13 7.69 -18.07
N ALA A 102 -13.50 8.22 -17.01
CA ALA A 102 -13.42 9.66 -16.81
C ALA A 102 -12.67 10.35 -17.96
N PHE A 103 -11.57 9.76 -18.43
CA PHE A 103 -10.79 10.31 -19.54
C PHE A 103 -11.52 10.20 -20.89
N HIS A 104 -12.11 9.05 -21.21
CA HIS A 104 -12.86 8.89 -22.46
C HIS A 104 -14.15 9.71 -22.52
N LEU A 105 -14.70 10.11 -21.37
CA LEU A 105 -15.88 10.96 -21.27
C LEU A 105 -15.54 12.42 -20.90
N ALA A 106 -14.27 12.81 -20.98
CA ALA A 106 -13.81 14.13 -20.55
C ALA A 106 -14.51 15.29 -21.29
N GLU A 107 -14.93 15.07 -22.55
CA GLU A 107 -15.67 16.08 -23.33
C GLU A 107 -17.03 16.45 -22.74
N PHE A 108 -17.60 15.59 -21.89
CA PHE A 108 -18.88 15.83 -21.21
C PHE A 108 -18.72 16.56 -19.87
N ILE A 109 -17.49 16.86 -19.45
CA ILE A 109 -17.24 17.63 -18.23
C ILE A 109 -17.49 19.11 -18.53
N THR A 110 -18.64 19.62 -18.10
CA THR A 110 -19.01 21.02 -18.30
C THR A 110 -18.18 21.97 -17.40
N PRO A 111 -18.04 23.26 -17.76
CA PRO A 111 -17.42 24.25 -16.87
C PRO A 111 -18.08 24.34 -15.49
N ALA A 112 -19.39 24.10 -15.42
CA ALA A 112 -20.12 24.08 -14.15
C ALA A 112 -19.77 22.85 -13.30
N MET A 113 -19.53 21.69 -13.91
CA MET A 113 -19.03 20.51 -13.20
C MET A 113 -17.61 20.74 -12.67
N PHE A 114 -16.70 21.31 -13.47
CA PHE A 114 -15.37 21.67 -12.98
C PHE A 114 -15.45 22.66 -11.82
N ALA A 115 -16.30 23.68 -11.87
CA ALA A 115 -16.49 24.60 -10.74
C ALA A 115 -16.96 23.87 -9.46
N GLN A 116 -17.81 22.85 -9.58
CA GLN A 116 -18.23 22.01 -8.44
C GLN A 116 -17.10 21.12 -7.92
N ILE A 117 -16.30 20.56 -8.81
CA ILE A 117 -15.16 19.70 -8.45
C ILE A 117 -14.08 20.55 -7.78
N ASP A 118 -13.68 21.69 -8.37
CA ASP A 118 -12.65 22.60 -7.86
C ASP A 118 -13.03 23.17 -6.48
N ALA A 119 -14.32 23.37 -6.21
CA ALA A 119 -14.80 23.80 -4.89
C ALA A 119 -14.53 22.76 -3.78
N LYS A 120 -14.43 21.47 -4.12
CA LYS A 120 -14.14 20.36 -3.20
C LYS A 120 -12.68 19.91 -3.27
N PHE A 121 -12.09 19.98 -4.46
CA PHE A 121 -10.78 19.42 -4.80
C PHE A 121 -9.99 20.42 -5.68
N PRO A 122 -9.45 21.51 -5.10
CA PRO A 122 -8.93 22.66 -5.86
C PRO A 122 -7.79 22.37 -6.84
N ARG A 123 -7.08 21.24 -6.69
CA ARG A 123 -5.97 20.83 -7.56
C ARG A 123 -6.35 19.83 -8.63
N PHE A 124 -7.52 19.20 -8.50
CA PHE A 124 -7.89 18.06 -9.33
C PHE A 124 -7.90 18.39 -10.82
N ARG A 125 -8.50 19.52 -11.22
CA ARG A 125 -8.60 19.90 -12.63
C ARG A 125 -7.25 19.98 -13.33
N SER A 126 -6.28 20.67 -12.72
CA SER A 126 -4.94 20.80 -13.30
C SER A 126 -4.23 19.46 -13.49
N MET A 127 -4.41 18.54 -12.53
CA MET A 127 -3.84 17.19 -12.60
C MET A 127 -4.58 16.34 -13.65
N PHE A 128 -5.91 16.41 -13.66
CA PHE A 128 -6.75 15.69 -14.62
C PHE A 128 -6.45 16.10 -16.06
N GLU A 129 -6.31 17.40 -16.34
CA GLU A 129 -5.99 17.91 -17.68
C GLU A 129 -4.59 17.46 -18.14
N ALA A 130 -3.60 17.42 -17.23
CA ALA A 130 -2.26 16.93 -17.55
C ALA A 130 -2.27 15.42 -17.87
N GLU A 131 -2.97 14.62 -17.07
CA GLU A 131 -3.06 13.17 -17.30
C GLU A 131 -3.94 12.80 -18.49
N LEU A 132 -5.00 13.56 -18.76
CA LEU A 132 -5.79 13.40 -19.97
C LEU A 132 -4.92 13.60 -21.22
N ALA A 133 -4.06 14.62 -21.22
CA ALA A 133 -3.14 14.84 -22.33
C ALA A 133 -2.17 13.65 -22.51
N TYR A 134 -1.68 13.07 -21.41
CA TYR A 134 -0.84 11.88 -21.45
C TYR A 134 -1.60 10.62 -21.93
N HIS A 135 -2.83 10.44 -21.44
CA HIS A 135 -3.73 9.38 -21.87
C HIS A 135 -3.95 9.43 -23.39
N ASP A 136 -4.20 10.61 -23.95
CA ASP A 136 -4.45 10.80 -25.38
C ASP A 136 -3.21 10.51 -26.24
N ILE A 137 -2.01 10.84 -25.74
CA ILE A 137 -0.74 10.47 -26.38
C ILE A 137 -0.57 8.94 -26.42
N CYS A 138 -0.93 8.24 -25.34
CA CYS A 138 -0.83 6.79 -25.26
C CYS A 138 -1.90 6.05 -26.07
N ASN A 139 -3.03 6.71 -26.33
CA ASN A 139 -4.23 6.15 -26.96
C ASN A 139 -4.69 6.96 -28.19
N PRO A 140 -3.85 7.13 -29.22
CA PRO A 140 -4.26 7.88 -30.40
C PRO A 140 -5.43 7.18 -31.10
N VAL A 141 -6.40 7.96 -31.56
CA VAL A 141 -7.51 7.47 -32.40
C VAL A 141 -6.92 6.83 -33.66
N ARG A 142 -7.14 5.52 -33.85
CA ARG A 142 -6.61 4.76 -35.00
C ARG A 142 -7.74 4.28 -35.90
N ASP A 143 -7.59 4.45 -37.21
CA ASP A 143 -8.55 3.98 -38.23
C ASP A 143 -8.62 2.45 -38.37
N ARG A 144 -7.69 1.71 -37.76
CA ARG A 144 -7.66 0.24 -37.78
C ARG A 144 -7.50 -0.32 -36.37
N PRO A 145 -8.24 -1.38 -36.00
CA PRO A 145 -7.99 -2.13 -34.77
C PRO A 145 -6.51 -2.55 -34.68
N ARG A 146 -5.93 -2.52 -33.49
CA ARG A 146 -4.55 -2.98 -33.28
C ARG A 146 -4.43 -4.44 -33.73
N SER A 147 -3.36 -4.76 -34.47
CA SER A 147 -3.08 -6.13 -34.90
C SER A 147 -2.77 -7.00 -33.68
N THR A 148 -3.72 -7.82 -33.25
CA THR A 148 -3.64 -8.69 -32.07
C THR A 148 -3.01 -10.05 -32.43
N LYS A 149 -1.68 -10.03 -32.64
CA LYS A 149 -0.92 -11.27 -32.88
C LYS A 149 -0.67 -12.08 -31.59
N LEU A 150 -0.64 -11.42 -30.43
CA LEU A 150 -0.45 -12.09 -29.13
C LEU A 150 -1.74 -12.78 -28.67
N LEU A 151 -1.59 -13.97 -28.06
CA LEU A 151 -2.71 -14.79 -27.59
C LEU A 151 -3.51 -14.09 -26.49
N ILE A 152 -2.85 -13.40 -25.57
CA ILE A 152 -3.46 -12.60 -24.50
C ILE A 152 -4.48 -11.60 -25.04
N ASN A 153 -4.11 -10.84 -26.07
CA ASN A 153 -4.98 -9.78 -26.60
C ASN A 153 -6.23 -10.33 -27.33
N ARG A 154 -6.35 -11.66 -27.51
CA ARG A 154 -7.54 -12.32 -28.02
C ARG A 154 -8.57 -12.63 -26.93
N ILE A 155 -8.16 -12.69 -25.65
CA ILE A 155 -9.01 -13.05 -24.52
C ILE A 155 -9.88 -11.84 -24.11
N ARG A 156 -9.31 -10.63 -24.09
CA ARG A 156 -10.04 -9.38 -23.85
C ARG A 156 -9.65 -8.32 -24.90
N PRO A 157 -10.49 -8.01 -25.90
CA PRO A 157 -10.21 -6.90 -26.83
C PRO A 157 -10.28 -5.56 -26.05
N PRO A 158 -9.17 -4.81 -25.91
CA PRO A 158 -9.13 -3.68 -24.99
C PRO A 158 -9.73 -2.39 -25.58
N SER A 159 -10.33 -1.56 -24.74
CA SER A 159 -10.79 -0.20 -25.07
C SER A 159 -9.62 0.80 -25.17
N CYS A 160 -8.64 0.67 -24.27
CA CYS A 160 -7.51 1.58 -24.05
C CYS A 160 -6.24 0.79 -23.68
N ARG A 161 -5.05 1.36 -23.94
CA ARG A 161 -3.72 0.77 -23.70
C ARG A 161 -3.42 0.53 -22.21
N TRP A 162 -3.98 1.34 -21.32
CA TRP A 162 -3.81 1.18 -19.87
C TRP A 162 -4.57 -0.04 -19.35
N VAL A 163 -5.86 -0.14 -19.72
CA VAL A 163 -6.70 -1.31 -19.45
C VAL A 163 -6.06 -2.57 -20.06
N GLU A 164 -5.61 -2.49 -21.33
CA GLU A 164 -4.88 -3.57 -22.00
C GLU A 164 -3.67 -4.04 -21.18
N ARG A 165 -2.81 -3.09 -20.77
CA ARG A 165 -1.57 -3.41 -20.04
C ARG A 165 -1.87 -4.07 -18.70
N PHE A 166 -2.75 -3.48 -17.89
CA PHE A 166 -3.12 -4.03 -16.58
C PHE A 166 -3.63 -5.47 -16.68
N PHE A 167 -4.65 -5.72 -17.50
CA PHE A 167 -5.22 -7.06 -17.64
C PHE A 167 -4.22 -8.03 -18.28
N SER A 168 -3.40 -7.58 -19.24
CA SER A 168 -2.36 -8.43 -19.84
C SER A 168 -1.30 -8.87 -18.85
N GLN A 169 -0.91 -7.99 -17.92
CA GLN A 169 0.15 -8.23 -16.96
C GLN A 169 -0.35 -9.06 -15.78
N ASN A 170 -1.51 -8.69 -15.23
CA ASN A 170 -1.98 -9.21 -13.95
C ASN A 170 -2.99 -10.36 -14.06
N VAL A 171 -3.58 -10.58 -15.23
CA VAL A 171 -4.62 -11.61 -15.41
C VAL A 171 -4.30 -12.52 -16.58
N ASP A 172 -4.26 -11.99 -17.81
CA ASP A 172 -4.13 -12.81 -19.01
C ASP A 172 -2.72 -13.41 -19.16
N GLY A 173 -1.69 -12.70 -18.69
CA GLY A 173 -0.31 -13.19 -18.62
C GLY A 173 -0.18 -14.48 -17.82
N PRO A 174 -0.53 -14.45 -16.52
CA PRO A 174 -0.58 -15.65 -15.69
C PRO A 174 -1.48 -16.77 -16.24
N ASP A 175 -2.60 -16.43 -16.91
CA ASP A 175 -3.52 -17.41 -17.51
C ASP A 175 -2.88 -18.13 -18.72
N VAL A 176 -2.28 -17.38 -19.64
CA VAL A 176 -1.74 -17.90 -20.89
C VAL A 176 -0.35 -18.52 -20.73
N TYR A 177 0.48 -17.93 -19.89
CA TYR A 177 1.89 -18.29 -19.75
C TYR A 177 2.22 -18.99 -18.42
N GLY A 178 1.26 -19.07 -17.49
CA GLY A 178 1.42 -19.75 -16.21
C GLY A 178 2.11 -18.93 -15.12
N PRO A 179 2.47 -19.56 -13.98
CA PRO A 179 2.93 -18.86 -12.78
C PRO A 179 4.21 -18.04 -12.95
N SER A 180 5.04 -18.32 -13.96
CA SER A 180 6.25 -17.53 -14.22
C SER A 180 5.96 -16.08 -14.64
N TYR A 181 4.70 -15.79 -15.02
CA TYR A 181 4.22 -14.45 -15.36
C TYR A 181 3.48 -13.75 -14.21
N TYR A 182 3.34 -14.40 -13.06
CA TYR A 182 2.75 -13.78 -11.89
C TYR A 182 3.72 -12.73 -11.31
N ILE A 183 3.29 -11.47 -11.28
CA ILE A 183 4.08 -10.30 -10.85
C ILE A 183 3.70 -9.81 -9.45
N SER A 184 3.18 -10.71 -8.60
CA SER A 184 2.56 -10.42 -7.31
C SER A 184 1.24 -9.64 -7.38
N PHE A 185 0.37 -9.87 -6.41
CA PHE A 185 -0.79 -9.01 -6.14
C PHE A 185 -0.59 -8.14 -4.89
N ALA A 186 0.58 -8.16 -4.25
CA ALA A 186 0.84 -7.38 -3.03
C ALA A 186 0.84 -5.86 -3.29
N ASP A 187 1.44 -5.49 -4.41
CA ASP A 187 1.80 -4.13 -4.83
C ASP A 187 1.18 -3.78 -6.18
N VAL A 188 0.14 -4.49 -6.61
CA VAL A 188 -0.51 -4.26 -7.92
C VAL A 188 -1.05 -2.83 -8.09
N HIS A 189 -1.35 -2.14 -6.98
CA HIS A 189 -1.75 -0.72 -6.98
C HIS A 189 -0.58 0.25 -7.14
N ASP A 190 0.65 -0.19 -6.86
CA ASP A 190 1.88 0.59 -7.03
C ASP A 190 2.52 0.35 -8.41
N GLN A 191 2.08 -0.69 -9.13
CA GLN A 191 2.56 -0.99 -10.47
C GLN A 191 2.14 0.08 -11.46
N ASP A 192 3.12 0.58 -12.21
CA ASP A 192 2.87 1.49 -13.31
C ASP A 192 2.30 0.75 -14.54
N SER A 193 1.00 0.46 -14.45
CA SER A 193 0.21 -0.13 -15.52
C SER A 193 -0.05 0.87 -16.66
N MET A 194 0.36 2.13 -16.52
CA MET A 194 -0.01 3.23 -17.39
C MET A 194 1.18 3.88 -18.13
N GLU A 195 2.43 3.57 -17.76
CA GLU A 195 3.65 3.96 -18.46
C GLU A 195 3.91 3.10 -19.69
N THR A 196 3.30 3.44 -20.82
CA THR A 196 3.29 2.52 -21.97
C THR A 196 4.46 2.71 -22.95
N THR A 197 5.29 3.73 -22.78
CA THR A 197 6.22 4.18 -23.83
C THR A 197 7.66 4.37 -23.38
N GLY A 198 7.98 4.55 -22.10
CA GLY A 198 9.35 4.81 -21.64
C GLY A 198 10.02 6.03 -22.31
N TYR A 199 9.22 6.97 -22.85
CA TYR A 199 9.68 8.06 -23.73
C TYR A 199 9.53 9.48 -23.14
N LEU A 200 9.07 9.67 -21.89
CA LEU A 200 9.00 11.00 -21.25
C LEU A 200 9.41 10.97 -19.79
N ALA A 201 9.75 12.16 -19.27
CA ALA A 201 10.25 12.38 -17.92
C ALA A 201 9.25 11.85 -16.87
N ASP A 202 9.82 11.06 -15.94
CA ASP A 202 9.23 10.33 -14.81
C ASP A 202 8.16 11.10 -13.99
N ASP A 203 8.11 12.43 -14.07
CA ASP A 203 7.54 13.21 -12.97
C ASP A 203 6.01 13.44 -13.04
N SER A 204 5.36 13.57 -14.20
CA SER A 204 3.91 13.92 -14.21
C SER A 204 2.98 12.75 -13.93
N HIS A 205 3.34 11.59 -14.46
CA HIS A 205 2.54 10.38 -14.41
C HIS A 205 2.61 9.69 -13.05
N ASP A 206 3.81 9.63 -12.47
CA ASP A 206 4.02 9.21 -11.08
C ASP A 206 3.22 10.08 -10.11
N ARG A 207 3.06 11.38 -10.39
CA ARG A 207 2.27 12.29 -9.55
C ARG A 207 0.78 11.95 -9.52
N TRP A 208 0.21 11.37 -10.57
CA TRP A 208 -1.21 10.99 -10.57
C TRP A 208 -1.45 9.62 -9.94
N GLN A 209 -0.57 8.65 -10.21
CA GLN A 209 -0.71 7.29 -9.67
C GLN A 209 -0.31 7.20 -8.19
N ARG A 210 0.67 7.99 -7.74
CA ARG A 210 1.25 7.88 -6.38
C ARG A 210 0.78 8.95 -5.39
N GLN A 211 -0.11 9.88 -5.78
CA GLN A 211 -0.66 10.94 -4.89
C GLN A 211 -2.09 10.69 -4.37
N SER A 212 -2.49 11.56 -3.44
CA SER A 212 -3.44 11.39 -2.32
C SER A 212 -4.86 10.90 -2.63
N GLY A 213 -5.53 10.40 -1.59
CA GLY A 213 -6.91 9.92 -1.65
C GLY A 213 -7.93 10.95 -2.17
N ASP A 214 -7.60 12.24 -2.10
CA ASP A 214 -8.38 13.34 -2.68
C ASP A 214 -8.52 13.22 -4.21
N VAL A 215 -7.49 12.77 -4.94
CA VAL A 215 -7.54 12.54 -6.40
C VAL A 215 -8.52 11.41 -6.72
N ARG A 216 -8.46 10.30 -5.97
CA ARG A 216 -9.37 9.15 -6.17
C ARG A 216 -10.82 9.53 -5.84
N ASP A 217 -11.04 10.32 -4.80
CA ASP A 217 -12.37 10.81 -4.46
C ASP A 217 -12.90 11.83 -5.47
N ALA A 218 -12.05 12.73 -5.95
CA ALA A 218 -12.38 13.69 -7.00
C ALA A 218 -12.71 12.98 -8.32
N LEU A 219 -11.96 11.93 -8.68
CA LEU A 219 -12.22 11.12 -9.86
C LEU A 219 -13.58 10.41 -9.77
N SER A 220 -13.87 9.74 -8.66
CA SER A 220 -15.17 9.11 -8.43
C SER A 220 -16.31 10.12 -8.47
N TYR A 221 -16.10 11.32 -7.91
CA TYR A 221 -17.09 12.40 -7.95
C TYR A 221 -17.30 12.92 -9.38
N CYS A 222 -16.21 13.11 -10.14
CA CYS A 222 -16.24 13.53 -11.53
C CYS A 222 -17.03 12.54 -12.39
N LEU A 223 -16.74 11.24 -12.29
CA LEU A 223 -17.41 10.22 -13.08
C LEU A 223 -18.91 10.14 -12.77
N ARG A 224 -19.32 10.35 -11.51
CA ARG A 224 -20.75 10.43 -11.14
C ARG A 224 -21.44 11.62 -11.79
N LEU A 225 -20.81 12.80 -11.80
CA LEU A 225 -21.38 13.97 -12.47
C LEU A 225 -21.53 13.73 -13.98
N ILE A 226 -20.55 13.08 -14.61
CA ILE A 226 -20.63 12.69 -16.04
C ILE A 226 -21.82 11.74 -16.27
N ALA A 227 -21.99 10.72 -15.43
CA ALA A 227 -23.08 9.76 -15.55
C ALA A 227 -24.49 10.36 -15.33
N GLU A 228 -24.57 11.49 -14.63
CA GLU A 228 -25.80 12.26 -14.44
C GLU A 228 -26.08 13.18 -15.63
N GLU A 229 -25.07 13.90 -16.14
CA GLU A 229 -25.19 14.85 -17.24
C GLU A 229 -25.35 14.17 -18.61
N ALA A 230 -24.58 13.10 -18.86
CA ALA A 230 -24.50 12.39 -20.13
C ALA A 230 -24.72 10.86 -19.93
N PRO A 231 -25.92 10.44 -19.48
CA PRO A 231 -26.17 9.05 -19.08
C PRO A 231 -26.06 8.06 -20.24
N LYS A 232 -26.43 8.45 -21.47
CA LYS A 232 -26.38 7.55 -22.64
C LYS A 232 -24.94 7.29 -23.07
N GLU A 233 -24.11 8.33 -23.01
CA GLU A 233 -22.70 8.32 -23.37
C GLU A 233 -21.91 7.52 -22.34
N PHE A 234 -22.21 7.71 -21.05
CA PHE A 234 -21.69 6.86 -19.97
C PHE A 234 -22.06 5.38 -20.19
N GLU A 235 -23.35 5.07 -20.42
CA GLU A 235 -23.79 3.69 -20.68
C GLU A 235 -23.09 3.08 -21.90
N ALA A 236 -22.97 3.82 -22.99
CA ALA A 236 -22.29 3.38 -24.20
C ALA A 236 -20.81 3.10 -23.95
N GLN A 237 -20.12 3.95 -23.19
CA GLN A 237 -18.70 3.78 -22.86
C GLN A 237 -18.46 2.57 -21.94
N VAL A 238 -19.33 2.33 -20.96
CA VAL A 238 -19.26 1.13 -20.10
C VAL A 238 -19.43 -0.13 -20.95
N TYR A 239 -20.45 -0.21 -21.81
CA TYR A 239 -20.64 -1.38 -22.66
C TYR A 239 -19.55 -1.57 -23.72
N LYS A 240 -18.93 -0.48 -24.19
CA LYS A 240 -17.79 -0.55 -25.10
C LYS A 240 -16.58 -1.21 -24.42
N THR A 241 -16.36 -0.92 -23.14
CA THR A 241 -15.21 -1.42 -22.38
C THR A 241 -15.48 -2.78 -21.72
N LEU A 242 -16.73 -3.02 -21.31
CA LEU A 242 -17.21 -4.25 -20.69
C LEU A 242 -18.33 -4.85 -21.55
N PRO A 243 -18.03 -5.37 -22.75
CA PRO A 243 -19.05 -5.86 -23.69
C PRO A 243 -19.87 -7.03 -23.15
N HIS A 244 -19.33 -7.81 -22.21
CA HIS A 244 -20.05 -8.89 -21.54
C HIS A 244 -21.16 -8.40 -20.59
N TRP A 245 -21.22 -7.10 -20.29
CA TRP A 245 -22.31 -6.51 -19.50
C TRP A 245 -23.60 -6.32 -20.30
N VAL A 246 -23.51 -6.28 -21.64
CA VAL A 246 -24.68 -6.03 -22.50
C VAL A 246 -25.76 -7.08 -22.25
N GLY A 247 -26.93 -6.63 -21.77
CA GLY A 247 -28.07 -7.48 -21.46
C GLY A 247 -27.96 -8.27 -20.15
N ARG A 248 -26.91 -8.06 -19.34
CA ARG A 248 -26.71 -8.71 -18.03
C ARG A 248 -26.74 -7.74 -16.86
N TYR A 249 -26.05 -6.60 -16.96
CA TYR A 249 -25.91 -5.63 -15.87
C TYR A 249 -26.19 -4.21 -16.38
N HIS A 250 -26.78 -3.38 -15.54
CA HIS A 250 -27.00 -1.97 -15.86
C HIS A 250 -25.69 -1.18 -15.66
N PRO A 251 -25.23 -0.31 -16.59
CA PRO A 251 -23.95 0.39 -16.48
C PRO A 251 -23.79 1.23 -15.21
N ARG A 252 -24.88 1.79 -14.69
CA ARG A 252 -24.89 2.50 -13.40
C ARG A 252 -24.46 1.66 -12.20
N GLU A 253 -24.57 0.33 -12.27
CA GLU A 253 -24.07 -0.57 -11.22
C GLU A 253 -22.56 -0.41 -11.04
N PHE A 254 -21.82 -0.06 -12.10
CA PHE A 254 -20.37 0.21 -12.04
C PHE A 254 -20.01 1.25 -10.97
N LEU A 255 -20.79 2.34 -10.85
CA LEU A 255 -20.52 3.41 -9.89
C LEU A 255 -20.60 2.96 -8.42
N GLY A 256 -21.25 1.81 -8.17
CA GLY A 256 -21.40 1.19 -6.85
C GLY A 256 -20.38 0.11 -6.52
N LEU A 257 -19.48 -0.26 -7.45
CA LEU A 257 -18.51 -1.34 -7.25
C LEU A 257 -17.25 -0.91 -6.49
N LYS A 258 -17.08 0.37 -6.19
CA LYS A 258 -15.92 0.90 -5.46
C LYS A 258 -15.87 0.28 -4.05
N PHE A 259 -14.79 -0.42 -3.76
CA PHE A 259 -14.47 -0.84 -2.40
C PHE A 259 -13.92 0.34 -1.58
N ASN A 260 -14.23 0.37 -0.29
CA ASN A 260 -13.49 1.24 0.63
C ASN A 260 -12.07 0.74 0.80
N LEU A 261 -11.12 1.65 0.98
CA LEU A 261 -9.70 1.30 1.01
C LEU A 261 -9.33 0.44 2.24
N TRP A 262 -9.90 0.81 3.38
CA TRP A 262 -9.62 0.21 4.69
C TRP A 262 -10.44 -1.06 5.01
N ASP A 263 -11.34 -1.49 4.14
CA ASP A 263 -12.20 -2.65 4.42
C ASP A 263 -11.46 -3.96 4.18
N ILE A 264 -11.83 -4.98 4.98
CA ILE A 264 -11.53 -6.38 4.69
C ILE A 264 -12.83 -6.99 4.17
N PRO A 265 -13.05 -7.04 2.84
CA PRO A 265 -14.31 -7.51 2.27
C PRO A 265 -14.52 -9.01 2.51
N SER A 266 -15.75 -9.48 2.33
CA SER A 266 -16.01 -10.91 2.32
C SER A 266 -15.43 -11.56 1.05
N ARG A 267 -15.25 -12.88 1.08
CA ARG A 267 -14.80 -13.62 -0.11
C ARG A 267 -15.85 -13.53 -1.22
N GLU A 268 -17.12 -13.54 -0.83
CA GLU A 268 -18.27 -13.45 -1.71
C GLU A 268 -18.32 -12.11 -2.46
N ASP A 269 -18.05 -10.99 -1.76
CA ASP A 269 -18.02 -9.66 -2.38
C ASP A 269 -16.90 -9.55 -3.42
N VAL A 270 -15.71 -10.06 -3.09
CA VAL A 270 -14.56 -10.06 -4.02
C VAL A 270 -14.83 -10.99 -5.20
N ALA A 271 -15.39 -12.18 -4.98
CA ALA A 271 -15.74 -13.11 -6.06
C ALA A 271 -16.78 -12.51 -7.01
N HIS A 272 -17.78 -11.81 -6.47
CA HIS A 272 -18.77 -11.11 -7.28
C HIS A 272 -18.13 -10.00 -8.13
N ALA A 273 -17.22 -9.22 -7.56
CA ALA A 273 -16.52 -8.16 -8.31
C ALA A 273 -15.59 -8.73 -9.40
N LEU A 274 -14.93 -9.87 -9.15
CA LEU A 274 -14.12 -10.57 -10.16
C LEU A 274 -14.99 -11.03 -11.35
N ASP A 275 -16.16 -11.61 -11.08
CA ASP A 275 -17.13 -12.03 -12.12
C ASP A 275 -17.59 -10.82 -12.96
N LEU A 276 -17.91 -9.70 -12.32
CA LEU A 276 -18.29 -8.46 -13.00
C LEU A 276 -17.20 -7.97 -13.96
N PHE A 277 -15.91 -8.11 -13.63
CA PHE A 277 -14.81 -7.75 -14.52
C PHE A 277 -14.34 -8.89 -15.44
N ASN A 278 -15.05 -10.02 -15.48
CA ASN A 278 -14.69 -11.20 -16.25
C ASN A 278 -13.24 -11.65 -15.94
N ILE A 279 -12.85 -11.59 -14.66
CA ILE A 279 -11.59 -12.11 -14.13
C ILE A 279 -11.86 -13.53 -13.64
N PRO A 280 -11.25 -14.56 -14.26
CA PRO A 280 -11.57 -15.94 -13.92
C PRO A 280 -11.08 -16.33 -12.51
N ASP A 281 -11.75 -17.30 -11.90
CA ASP A 281 -11.51 -17.75 -10.51
C ASP A 281 -10.09 -18.31 -10.25
N PHE A 282 -9.32 -18.61 -11.29
CA PHE A 282 -7.96 -19.12 -11.15
C PHE A 282 -7.02 -18.14 -10.40
N VAL A 283 -7.34 -16.83 -10.41
CA VAL A 283 -6.57 -15.80 -9.69
C VAL A 283 -6.54 -16.04 -8.19
N TRP A 284 -7.54 -16.74 -7.62
CA TRP A 284 -7.58 -17.09 -6.20
C TRP A 284 -6.44 -18.00 -5.74
N LYS A 285 -5.77 -18.69 -6.67
CA LYS A 285 -4.64 -19.57 -6.37
C LYS A 285 -3.31 -18.83 -6.45
N LEU A 286 -3.20 -17.78 -7.27
CA LEU A 286 -1.93 -17.11 -7.57
C LEU A 286 -1.18 -16.64 -6.31
N PRO A 287 -1.82 -15.98 -5.33
CA PRO A 287 -1.13 -15.56 -4.11
C PRO A 287 -0.53 -16.70 -3.27
N ASP A 288 -1.05 -17.92 -3.39
CA ASP A 288 -0.59 -19.07 -2.60
C ASP A 288 0.45 -19.94 -3.33
N ILE A 289 0.70 -19.68 -4.62
CA ILE A 289 1.66 -20.43 -5.44
C ILE A 289 3.09 -20.04 -5.07
N TRP A 290 3.96 -21.04 -5.03
CA TRP A 290 5.40 -20.83 -4.89
C TRP A 290 6.02 -20.40 -6.22
N SER A 291 6.82 -19.35 -6.15
CA SER A 291 7.68 -18.85 -7.22
C SER A 291 9.07 -19.48 -7.13
N TYR A 292 9.62 -19.83 -8.29
CA TYR A 292 10.92 -20.48 -8.42
C TYR A 292 11.93 -19.57 -9.16
N PRO A 293 13.25 -19.82 -9.00
CA PRO A 293 14.28 -19.14 -9.77
C PRO A 293 14.09 -19.34 -11.27
N ARG A 294 14.56 -18.39 -12.09
CA ARG A 294 14.39 -18.41 -13.55
C ARG A 294 14.88 -19.71 -14.22
N GLY A 295 15.88 -20.38 -13.64
CA GLY A 295 16.39 -21.67 -14.13
C GLY A 295 15.32 -22.76 -14.11
N PHE A 296 14.49 -22.82 -13.07
CA PHE A 296 13.43 -23.82 -12.92
C PHE A 296 12.42 -23.76 -14.07
N TYR A 297 11.93 -22.56 -14.39
CA TYR A 297 10.96 -22.37 -15.48
C TYR A 297 11.56 -22.75 -16.84
N ARG A 298 12.84 -22.45 -17.08
CA ARG A 298 13.52 -22.83 -18.32
C ARG A 298 13.53 -24.36 -18.51
N GLU A 299 13.79 -25.12 -17.45
CA GLU A 299 13.80 -26.59 -17.49
C GLU A 299 12.41 -27.19 -17.72
N LEU A 300 11.36 -26.54 -17.21
CA LEU A 300 9.97 -26.90 -17.55
C LEU A 300 9.63 -26.64 -19.01
N GLY A 301 10.41 -25.82 -19.73
CA GLY A 301 10.02 -25.26 -21.02
C GLY A 301 9.06 -24.07 -20.90
N ASP A 302 8.90 -23.53 -19.68
CA ASP A 302 8.17 -22.29 -19.39
C ASP A 302 9.08 -21.11 -19.68
N GLY A 303 8.91 -20.52 -20.85
CA GLY A 303 9.65 -19.34 -21.28
C GLY A 303 8.70 -18.29 -21.82
N PRO A 304 9.09 -17.00 -21.75
CA PRO A 304 8.23 -15.88 -22.15
C PRO A 304 7.75 -15.87 -23.61
N ASN A 305 8.29 -16.76 -24.44
CA ASN A 305 7.98 -16.84 -25.87
C ASN A 305 7.13 -18.07 -26.25
N ASN A 306 6.83 -18.99 -25.32
CA ASN A 306 6.10 -20.24 -25.60
C ASN A 306 4.79 -20.29 -24.79
N PRO A 307 3.67 -19.77 -25.31
CA PRO A 307 2.38 -19.89 -24.63
C PRO A 307 2.00 -21.37 -24.45
N ARG A 308 1.32 -21.70 -23.35
CA ARG A 308 0.73 -23.01 -23.11
C ARG A 308 -0.79 -22.89 -23.19
N PRO A 309 -1.40 -23.06 -24.37
CA PRO A 309 -2.85 -22.94 -24.52
C PRO A 309 -3.63 -23.90 -23.62
N GLU A 310 -3.05 -25.07 -23.29
CA GLU A 310 -3.65 -26.01 -22.32
C GLU A 310 -3.80 -25.45 -20.88
N ASN A 311 -3.01 -24.44 -20.49
CA ASN A 311 -3.12 -23.77 -19.19
C ASN A 311 -4.33 -22.83 -19.16
N ALA A 312 -4.52 -22.06 -20.25
CA ALA A 312 -5.59 -21.09 -20.42
C ALA A 312 -6.99 -21.73 -20.41
N GLU A 313 -7.11 -22.99 -20.84
CA GLU A 313 -8.41 -23.69 -20.84
C GLU A 313 -8.75 -24.39 -19.51
N ARG A 314 -7.82 -24.47 -18.54
CA ARG A 314 -8.01 -25.36 -17.38
C ARG A 314 -7.76 -24.79 -16.01
N CYS A 315 -7.16 -23.59 -15.85
CA CYS A 315 -6.89 -23.04 -14.51
C CYS A 315 -6.13 -24.05 -13.59
N GLN A 316 -5.41 -24.99 -14.23
CA GLN A 316 -4.67 -26.08 -13.63
C GLN A 316 -3.20 -25.71 -13.73
N TYR A 317 -2.75 -24.87 -12.79
CA TYR A 317 -1.32 -24.79 -12.50
C TYR A 317 -0.88 -26.22 -12.19
N GLY A 318 0.03 -26.76 -13.00
CA GLY A 318 0.38 -28.17 -12.95
C GLY A 318 0.79 -28.62 -11.54
N ALA A 319 0.56 -29.89 -11.22
CA ALA A 319 1.08 -30.52 -9.99
C ALA A 319 2.60 -30.33 -9.82
N GLU A 320 3.29 -29.95 -10.88
CA GLU A 320 4.71 -29.66 -10.99
C GLU A 320 5.13 -28.38 -10.25
N TYR A 321 4.26 -27.38 -10.05
CA TYR A 321 4.59 -26.18 -9.26
C TYR A 321 4.25 -26.34 -7.77
N ASP A 322 3.12 -27.00 -7.47
CA ASP A 322 2.70 -27.27 -6.10
C ASP A 322 3.61 -28.32 -5.45
N ASN A 323 4.04 -29.31 -6.24
CA ASN A 323 4.86 -30.42 -5.81
C ASN A 323 5.98 -30.75 -6.82
N PRO A 324 7.04 -29.92 -6.90
CA PRO A 324 8.14 -30.06 -7.85
C PRO A 324 9.13 -31.20 -7.50
N MET A 325 8.70 -32.31 -6.87
CA MET A 325 9.63 -33.38 -6.45
C MET A 325 10.47 -33.95 -7.60
N ARG A 326 9.92 -33.99 -8.83
CA ARG A 326 10.65 -34.43 -10.03
C ARG A 326 11.70 -33.43 -10.50
N MET A 327 11.65 -32.21 -9.96
CA MET A 327 12.47 -31.07 -10.33
C MET A 327 13.26 -30.50 -9.16
N VAL A 328 13.39 -31.28 -8.08
CA VAL A 328 14.07 -30.84 -6.86
C VAL A 328 15.53 -30.45 -7.11
N ASP A 329 16.17 -30.98 -8.15
CA ASP A 329 17.55 -30.65 -8.53
C ASP A 329 17.66 -29.40 -9.42
N HIS A 330 16.52 -28.78 -9.79
CA HIS A 330 16.46 -27.63 -10.70
C HIS A 330 16.11 -26.31 -10.00
N PHE A 331 16.04 -26.29 -8.67
CA PHE A 331 15.96 -25.07 -7.87
C PHE A 331 16.75 -25.23 -6.57
N ASP A 332 17.32 -24.14 -6.10
CA ASP A 332 18.03 -24.02 -4.82
C ASP A 332 17.14 -23.43 -3.72
N TYR A 333 16.15 -22.62 -4.10
CA TYR A 333 15.13 -22.12 -3.20
C TYR A 333 13.81 -21.87 -3.95
N ARG A 334 12.75 -21.64 -3.19
CA ARG A 334 11.48 -21.10 -3.66
C ARG A 334 10.99 -20.03 -2.71
N HIS A 335 10.15 -19.13 -3.20
CA HIS A 335 9.57 -18.05 -2.40
C HIS A 335 8.10 -17.84 -2.74
N ARG A 336 7.36 -17.19 -1.86
CA ARG A 336 6.02 -16.68 -2.16
C ARG A 336 5.76 -15.40 -1.41
N ASP A 337 4.90 -14.56 -1.95
CA ASP A 337 4.61 -13.25 -1.38
C ASP A 337 3.75 -13.38 -0.13
N LYS A 338 4.04 -12.52 0.86
CA LYS A 338 3.17 -12.34 2.02
C LYS A 338 2.28 -11.13 1.77
N ILE A 339 1.09 -11.40 1.27
CA ILE A 339 0.07 -10.39 0.98
C ILE A 339 -0.79 -10.17 2.23
N ARG A 340 -1.00 -8.90 2.63
CA ARG A 340 -1.60 -8.57 3.94
C ARG A 340 -2.64 -7.48 3.90
N PHE A 341 -3.50 -7.51 4.91
CA PHE A 341 -4.29 -6.35 5.33
C PHE A 341 -3.56 -5.58 6.44
N SER A 342 -3.72 -4.26 6.40
CA SER A 342 -3.09 -3.33 7.34
C SER A 342 -3.63 -3.50 8.76
N ALA A 343 -2.84 -3.10 9.76
CA ALA A 343 -3.27 -3.09 11.16
C ALA A 343 -4.55 -2.27 11.36
N THR A 344 -4.68 -1.15 10.62
CA THR A 344 -5.89 -0.33 10.61
C THR A 344 -7.12 -1.09 10.10
N ALA A 345 -6.99 -1.79 8.97
CA ALA A 345 -8.09 -2.56 8.39
C ALA A 345 -8.55 -3.72 9.31
N THR A 346 -7.59 -4.42 9.94
CA THR A 346 -7.90 -5.47 10.90
C THR A 346 -8.61 -4.93 12.15
N ALA A 347 -8.18 -3.77 12.65
CA ALA A 347 -8.83 -3.10 13.78
C ALA A 347 -10.27 -2.71 13.44
N ILE A 348 -10.51 -2.05 12.31
CA ILE A 348 -11.86 -1.66 11.87
C ILE A 348 -12.78 -2.89 11.78
N ARG A 349 -12.34 -3.95 11.10
CA ARG A 349 -13.08 -5.21 10.98
C ARG A 349 -13.44 -5.79 12.35
N PHE A 350 -12.49 -5.87 13.26
CA PHE A 350 -12.72 -6.42 14.59
C PHE A 350 -13.68 -5.56 15.41
N LEU A 351 -13.48 -4.25 15.44
CA LEU A 351 -14.29 -3.31 16.22
C LEU A 351 -15.73 -3.26 15.74
N ASN A 352 -15.96 -3.34 14.43
CA ASN A 352 -17.31 -3.37 13.85
C ASN A 352 -18.11 -4.63 14.25
N ARG A 353 -17.44 -5.70 14.66
CA ARG A 353 -18.09 -6.93 15.19
C ARG A 353 -18.45 -6.83 16.67
N LEU A 354 -17.87 -5.87 17.39
CA LEU A 354 -18.20 -5.66 18.80
C LEU A 354 -19.54 -4.92 18.94
N PRO A 355 -20.37 -5.28 19.94
CA PRO A 355 -21.51 -4.49 20.33
C PRO A 355 -21.10 -3.05 20.69
N ALA A 356 -21.98 -2.08 20.42
CA ALA A 356 -21.74 -0.67 20.71
C ALA A 356 -21.39 -0.43 22.19
N GLU A 357 -21.99 -1.20 23.11
CA GLU A 357 -21.73 -1.10 24.55
C GLU A 357 -20.29 -1.49 24.91
N GLN A 358 -19.63 -2.34 24.13
CA GLN A 358 -18.22 -2.70 24.34
C GLN A 358 -17.29 -1.73 23.61
N ARG A 359 -17.64 -1.37 22.37
CA ARG A 359 -16.83 -0.48 21.53
C ARG A 359 -16.66 0.91 22.15
N THR A 360 -17.70 1.42 22.78
CA THR A 360 -17.70 2.70 23.53
C THR A 360 -16.88 2.67 24.83
N GLN A 361 -16.37 1.51 25.24
CA GLN A 361 -15.55 1.35 26.45
C GLN A 361 -14.06 1.38 26.14
N ILE A 362 -13.69 1.08 24.90
CA ILE A 362 -12.30 1.10 24.47
C ILE A 362 -11.75 2.51 24.62
N ARG A 363 -10.57 2.63 25.21
CA ARG A 363 -9.90 3.93 25.40
C ARG A 363 -8.68 4.09 24.53
N ARG A 364 -7.91 3.03 24.32
CA ARG A 364 -6.59 3.12 23.68
C ARG A 364 -6.39 1.96 22.71
N ILE A 365 -6.01 2.32 21.48
CA ILE A 365 -5.61 1.38 20.45
C ILE A 365 -4.24 1.79 19.92
N THR A 366 -3.37 0.80 19.72
CA THR A 366 -2.12 0.99 18.99
C THR A 366 -2.17 0.11 17.74
N LEU A 367 -2.01 0.74 16.58
CA LEU A 367 -1.95 0.07 15.27
C LEU A 367 -0.48 0.00 14.86
N HIS A 368 0.06 -1.20 14.70
CA HIS A 368 1.41 -1.45 14.24
C HIS A 368 1.40 -1.82 12.76
N GLU A 369 1.60 -0.82 11.90
CA GLU A 369 1.82 -1.02 10.47
C GLU A 369 3.30 -1.39 10.27
N ASP A 370 3.61 -2.68 10.44
CA ASP A 370 4.98 -3.23 10.49
C ASP A 370 5.41 -3.93 9.18
N ALA A 371 4.49 -4.07 8.25
CA ALA A 371 4.67 -4.69 6.93
C ALA A 371 3.83 -3.98 5.86
N PRO A 372 4.16 -4.12 4.56
CA PRO A 372 3.34 -3.59 3.47
C PRO A 372 1.97 -4.25 3.46
N SER A 373 0.98 -3.53 2.96
CA SER A 373 -0.41 -3.96 2.93
C SER A 373 -1.12 -3.52 1.67
N VAL A 374 -2.11 -4.30 1.28
CA VAL A 374 -2.88 -4.06 0.06
C VAL A 374 -3.72 -2.78 0.14
N ASN A 375 -4.08 -2.27 -1.04
CA ASN A 375 -5.06 -1.23 -1.29
C ASN A 375 -4.72 0.17 -0.72
N MET A 376 -3.47 0.61 -0.89
CA MET A 376 -2.99 1.95 -0.49
C MET A 376 -3.11 2.23 1.01
N SER A 377 -2.35 1.48 1.80
CA SER A 377 -2.48 1.49 3.26
C SER A 377 -2.30 2.85 3.94
N SER A 378 -1.61 3.83 3.34
CA SER A 378 -1.54 5.21 3.88
C SER A 378 -2.93 5.80 4.13
N LEU A 379 -3.89 5.50 3.25
CA LEU A 379 -5.27 6.00 3.22
C LEU A 379 -6.26 5.22 4.11
N HIS A 380 -5.81 4.34 4.99
CA HIS A 380 -6.73 3.53 5.80
C HIS A 380 -7.27 4.26 7.04
N ALA A 381 -6.56 5.28 7.54
CA ALA A 381 -6.93 6.00 8.77
C ALA A 381 -8.33 6.64 8.76
N PRO A 382 -8.83 7.22 7.64
CA PRO A 382 -10.20 7.73 7.53
C PRO A 382 -11.30 6.72 7.90
N GLY A 383 -11.05 5.42 7.72
CA GLY A 383 -11.97 4.36 8.13
C GLY A 383 -12.25 4.31 9.65
N LEU A 384 -11.43 4.97 10.47
CA LEU A 384 -11.62 5.09 11.91
C LEU A 384 -12.61 6.20 12.30
N VAL A 385 -12.94 7.14 11.40
CA VAL A 385 -13.79 8.31 11.70
C VAL A 385 -15.14 7.94 12.33
N PRO A 386 -15.89 6.92 11.85
CA PRO A 386 -17.14 6.51 12.49
C PRO A 386 -16.96 6.08 13.95
N LEU A 387 -15.82 5.45 14.28
CA LEU A 387 -15.52 4.97 15.63
C LEU A 387 -15.26 6.13 16.60
N TYR A 388 -14.62 7.21 16.12
CA TYR A 388 -14.45 8.43 16.92
C TYR A 388 -15.77 9.15 17.18
N LYS A 389 -16.69 9.16 16.21
CA LYS A 389 -18.02 9.74 16.36
C LYS A 389 -18.85 8.97 17.41
N GLU A 390 -18.75 7.64 17.41
CA GLU A 390 -19.40 6.78 18.40
C GLU A 390 -18.74 6.87 19.79
N ASN A 391 -17.41 6.93 19.83
CA ASN A 391 -16.62 6.95 21.06
C ASN A 391 -15.61 8.12 21.07
N PRO A 392 -16.03 9.32 21.51
CA PRO A 392 -15.15 10.49 21.55
C PRO A 392 -13.98 10.38 22.52
N ARG A 393 -13.94 9.33 23.36
CA ARG A 393 -12.86 9.04 24.32
C ARG A 393 -11.84 8.05 23.78
N LEU A 394 -12.01 7.57 22.55
CA LEU A 394 -11.06 6.70 21.89
C LEU A 394 -9.80 7.49 21.53
N GLN A 395 -8.65 6.93 21.86
CA GLN A 395 -7.33 7.37 21.39
C GLN A 395 -6.72 6.26 20.55
N VAL A 396 -6.26 6.61 19.35
CA VAL A 396 -5.55 5.70 18.45
C VAL A 396 -4.18 6.26 18.16
N GLU A 397 -3.18 5.43 18.40
CA GLU A 397 -1.81 5.66 17.95
C GLU A 397 -1.53 4.73 16.76
N ARG A 398 -1.28 5.31 15.60
CA ARG A 398 -0.87 4.58 14.39
C ARG A 398 0.64 4.65 14.26
N ARG A 399 1.32 3.56 14.57
CA ARG A 399 2.78 3.40 14.45
C ARG A 399 3.10 2.75 13.11
N VAL A 400 3.89 3.43 12.29
CA VAL A 400 4.24 2.97 10.94
C VAL A 400 5.73 2.76 10.84
N SER A 401 6.14 1.55 10.48
CA SER A 401 7.54 1.18 10.31
C SER A 401 8.13 1.87 9.09
N VAL A 402 9.22 2.64 9.27
CA VAL A 402 9.92 3.31 8.17
C VAL A 402 10.48 2.29 7.19
N PHE A 403 11.08 1.20 7.68
CA PHE A 403 11.72 0.19 6.83
C PHE A 403 10.89 -1.09 6.64
N GLY A 404 9.93 -1.36 7.52
CA GLY A 404 9.04 -2.51 7.38
C GLY A 404 7.82 -2.19 6.50
N CYS A 405 7.39 -0.93 6.44
CA CYS A 405 6.15 -0.53 5.76
C CYS A 405 6.42 0.49 4.64
N ILE A 406 7.02 1.65 4.94
CA ILE A 406 7.19 2.77 3.99
C ILE A 406 8.24 2.45 2.92
N HIS A 407 9.48 2.17 3.33
CA HIS A 407 10.56 1.68 2.46
C HIS A 407 10.60 0.16 2.53
N SER A 408 9.74 -0.48 1.76
CA SER A 408 9.56 -1.92 1.79
C SER A 408 9.92 -2.60 0.48
N TRP A 409 10.79 -2.00 -0.34
CA TRP A 409 11.25 -2.68 -1.54
C TRP A 409 12.29 -3.76 -1.20
N ALA A 410 11.98 -5.02 -1.50
CA ALA A 410 12.96 -6.10 -1.50
C ALA A 410 12.73 -7.11 -2.63
N GLY A 411 13.80 -7.81 -3.00
CA GLY A 411 13.78 -8.84 -4.04
C GLY A 411 13.99 -10.22 -3.44
N ALA A 412 13.31 -11.22 -4.00
CA ALA A 412 13.48 -12.62 -3.64
C ALA A 412 14.66 -13.29 -4.36
N GLU A 413 15.75 -12.55 -4.57
CA GLU A 413 16.91 -13.06 -5.31
C GLU A 413 17.82 -13.92 -4.43
N LYS A 414 18.63 -14.80 -5.04
CA LYS A 414 19.47 -15.81 -4.36
C LYS A 414 20.33 -15.24 -3.22
N GLU A 415 20.67 -13.96 -3.30
CA GLU A 415 21.48 -13.21 -2.35
C GLU A 415 20.94 -13.22 -0.92
N TRP A 416 19.66 -13.52 -0.68
CA TRP A 416 19.15 -13.69 0.70
C TRP A 416 19.83 -14.85 1.46
N MET A 417 20.32 -15.86 0.75
CA MET A 417 21.03 -17.00 1.34
C MET A 417 22.49 -16.68 1.66
N THR A 418 23.15 -15.86 0.84
CA THR A 418 24.58 -15.51 0.96
C THR A 418 24.81 -14.25 1.78
N ARG A 419 23.82 -13.33 1.81
CA ARG A 419 23.86 -12.03 2.49
C ARG A 419 25.05 -11.16 2.10
N ASP A 420 25.60 -11.37 0.91
CA ASP A 420 26.87 -10.81 0.45
C ASP A 420 26.71 -9.52 -0.37
N LYS A 421 25.50 -9.25 -0.87
CA LYS A 421 25.23 -8.06 -1.70
C LYS A 421 24.79 -6.87 -0.84
N PRO A 422 25.46 -5.71 -0.96
CA PRO A 422 25.00 -4.48 -0.33
C PRO A 422 23.68 -4.03 -0.96
N ARG A 423 22.79 -3.47 -0.14
CA ARG A 423 21.51 -2.92 -0.56
C ARG A 423 21.48 -1.43 -0.28
N TYR A 424 20.75 -0.70 -1.10
CA TYR A 424 20.65 0.75 -1.01
C TYR A 424 19.19 1.14 -0.97
N LEU A 425 18.87 2.12 -0.13
CA LEU A 425 17.59 2.80 -0.15
C LEU A 425 17.55 3.67 -1.39
N TYR A 426 16.53 3.47 -2.23
CA TYR A 426 16.30 4.31 -3.39
C TYR A 426 15.48 5.53 -2.97
N GLY A 427 16.16 6.68 -2.87
CA GLY A 427 15.57 7.93 -2.38
C GLY A 427 14.25 8.34 -3.06
N PRO A 428 14.13 8.34 -4.39
CA PRO A 428 12.93 8.80 -5.08
C PRO A 428 11.66 8.03 -4.70
N GLU A 429 11.68 6.70 -4.75
CA GLU A 429 10.54 5.87 -4.34
C GLU A 429 10.23 6.03 -2.84
N PHE A 430 11.27 6.08 -2.00
CA PHE A 430 11.11 6.33 -0.57
C PHE A 430 10.41 7.66 -0.28
N LEU A 431 10.84 8.74 -0.94
CA LEU A 431 10.32 10.09 -0.71
C LEU A 431 8.86 10.20 -1.13
N LEU A 432 8.47 9.60 -2.25
CA LEU A 432 7.08 9.57 -2.69
C LEU A 432 6.20 8.78 -1.73
N SER A 433 6.64 7.59 -1.30
CA SER A 433 5.93 6.79 -0.30
C SER A 433 5.78 7.55 1.02
N LEU A 434 6.87 8.12 1.55
CA LEU A 434 6.87 8.91 2.77
C LEU A 434 5.94 10.13 2.67
N GLN A 435 5.96 10.82 1.54
CA GLN A 435 5.07 11.94 1.26
C GLN A 435 3.60 11.55 1.43
N SER A 436 3.17 10.46 0.77
CA SER A 436 1.79 10.00 0.84
C SER A 436 1.39 9.65 2.27
N TRP A 437 2.23 8.92 3.00
CA TRP A 437 1.98 8.60 4.42
C TRP A 437 1.82 9.83 5.31
N LEU A 438 2.68 10.84 5.16
CA LEU A 438 2.63 12.05 5.98
C LEU A 438 1.44 12.95 5.64
N ILE A 439 1.14 13.15 4.36
CA ILE A 439 0.01 13.97 3.91
C ILE A 439 -1.31 13.31 4.31
N ASP A 440 -1.45 12.00 4.06
CA ASP A 440 -2.67 11.27 4.40
C ASP A 440 -2.90 11.25 5.92
N ALA A 441 -1.84 11.13 6.71
CA ALA A 441 -1.93 11.24 8.17
C ALA A 441 -2.40 12.64 8.61
N LEU A 442 -1.88 13.73 8.02
CA LEU A 442 -2.30 15.10 8.33
C LEU A 442 -3.77 15.35 7.99
N SER A 443 -4.28 14.75 6.90
CA SER A 443 -5.67 14.92 6.47
C SER A 443 -6.70 14.52 7.54
N MET A 444 -6.32 13.65 8.49
CA MET A 444 -7.19 13.25 9.62
C MET A 444 -7.66 14.44 10.47
N ARG A 445 -6.91 15.56 10.49
CA ARG A 445 -7.28 16.79 11.21
C ARG A 445 -8.57 17.41 10.67
N ASP A 446 -8.83 17.25 9.38
CA ASP A 446 -9.95 17.88 8.68
C ASP A 446 -11.24 17.05 8.75
N LEU A 447 -11.17 15.84 9.31
CA LEU A 447 -12.29 14.88 9.37
C LEU A 447 -13.19 15.06 10.60
N GLY A 448 -13.00 16.12 11.38
CA GLY A 448 -13.85 16.46 12.52
C GLY A 448 -13.77 15.47 13.69
N ILE A 449 -12.63 14.80 13.86
CA ILE A 449 -12.36 13.91 15.00
C ILE A 449 -11.97 14.72 16.25
N PRO A 450 -12.16 14.19 17.48
CA PRO A 450 -11.74 14.89 18.70
C PRO A 450 -10.25 15.22 18.70
N SER A 451 -9.88 16.42 19.13
CA SER A 451 -8.46 16.82 19.20
C SER A 451 -7.65 15.89 20.10
N GLY A 452 -6.45 15.49 19.64
CA GLY A 452 -5.57 14.57 20.36
C GLY A 452 -6.04 13.10 20.39
N SER A 453 -7.09 12.74 19.65
CA SER A 453 -7.60 11.35 19.58
C SER A 453 -6.87 10.47 18.56
N PHE A 454 -6.11 11.06 17.64
CA PHE A 454 -5.31 10.36 16.65
C PHE A 454 -3.87 10.86 16.70
N ILE A 455 -2.93 9.92 16.76
CA ILE A 455 -1.49 10.17 16.72
C ILE A 455 -0.89 9.29 15.63
N PHE A 456 -0.05 9.86 14.79
CA PHE A 456 0.72 9.15 13.78
C PHE A 456 2.20 9.15 14.17
N THR A 457 2.81 7.97 14.30
CA THR A 457 4.21 7.84 14.72
C THR A 457 5.01 7.08 13.68
N LEU A 458 6.05 7.69 13.16
CA LEU A 458 7.09 6.99 12.40
C LEU A 458 7.97 6.19 13.36
N TRP A 459 8.14 4.91 13.07
CA TRP A 459 8.83 3.97 13.92
C TRP A 459 10.06 3.40 13.20
N ALA A 460 11.25 3.62 13.78
CA ALA A 460 12.51 3.07 13.31
C ALA A 460 13.02 1.92 14.17
N GLY A 461 12.49 1.76 15.40
CA GLY A 461 12.92 0.70 16.31
C GLY A 461 14.41 0.81 16.65
N SER A 462 15.15 -0.30 16.54
CA SER A 462 16.59 -0.33 16.81
C SER A 462 17.44 0.43 15.80
N TYR A 463 16.86 0.92 14.71
CA TYR A 463 17.56 1.59 13.61
C TYR A 463 17.37 3.10 13.60
N GLY A 464 17.10 3.70 14.77
CA GLY A 464 16.83 5.14 14.93
C GLY A 464 17.93 6.03 14.35
N ASP A 465 19.21 5.74 14.63
CA ASP A 465 20.34 6.53 14.14
C ASP A 465 20.44 6.49 12.60
N PHE A 466 20.30 5.30 12.00
CA PHE A 466 20.28 5.17 10.54
C PHE A 466 19.08 5.90 9.92
N CYS A 467 17.92 5.85 10.58
CA CYS A 467 16.74 6.58 10.13
C CYS A 467 16.95 8.10 10.20
N THR A 468 17.62 8.61 11.24
CA THR A 468 18.05 10.02 11.32
C THR A 468 18.95 10.40 10.14
N ASP A 469 19.93 9.56 9.79
CA ASP A 469 20.82 9.78 8.65
C ASP A 469 20.06 9.80 7.32
N VAL A 470 19.12 8.86 7.12
CA VAL A 470 18.24 8.82 5.93
C VAL A 470 17.41 10.09 5.84
N PHE A 471 16.82 10.55 6.94
CA PHE A 471 16.06 11.80 6.96
C PHE A 471 16.93 13.02 6.62
N GLN A 472 18.16 13.06 7.14
CA GLN A 472 19.08 14.15 6.86
C GLN A 472 19.54 14.17 5.38
N ARG A 473 19.92 13.01 4.84
CA ARG A 473 20.53 12.89 3.50
C ARG A 473 19.55 12.77 2.37
N CYS A 474 18.36 12.21 2.61
CA CYS A 474 17.34 12.04 1.59
C CYS A 474 16.26 13.12 1.72
N VAL A 475 15.59 13.20 2.87
CA VAL A 475 14.38 14.05 3.04
C VAL A 475 14.75 15.54 3.05
N HIS A 476 15.61 15.97 3.98
CA HIS A 476 15.97 17.38 4.11
C HIS A 476 16.76 17.91 2.92
N MET A 477 17.65 17.09 2.36
CA MET A 477 18.35 17.44 1.11
C MET A 477 17.37 17.63 -0.05
N ALA A 478 16.47 16.67 -0.30
CA ALA A 478 15.52 16.78 -1.41
C ALA A 478 14.58 17.99 -1.27
N LEU A 479 14.15 18.30 -0.04
CA LEU A 479 13.36 19.51 0.24
C LEU A 479 14.17 20.81 0.05
N ALA A 480 15.49 20.79 0.15
CA ALA A 480 16.33 21.96 -0.07
C ALA A 480 16.78 22.14 -1.52
N GLU A 481 16.98 21.05 -2.27
CA GLU A 481 17.55 21.08 -3.63
C GLU A 481 16.69 21.87 -4.62
N GLY A 482 15.38 21.60 -4.70
CA GLY A 482 14.49 22.30 -5.65
C GLY A 482 14.55 23.83 -5.50
N PRO A 483 14.25 24.39 -4.32
CA PRO A 483 14.34 25.83 -4.10
C PRO A 483 15.76 26.42 -4.24
N ALA A 484 16.80 25.64 -3.99
CA ALA A 484 18.19 26.06 -4.21
C ALA A 484 18.53 26.13 -5.71
N PHE A 485 18.07 25.15 -6.49
CA PHE A 485 18.21 25.12 -7.95
C PHE A 485 17.50 26.31 -8.59
N ASP A 486 16.25 26.58 -8.21
CA ASP A 486 15.49 27.75 -8.66
C ASP A 486 16.28 29.04 -8.40
N LYS A 487 16.89 29.14 -7.22
CA LYS A 487 17.70 30.30 -6.86
C LYS A 487 18.98 30.43 -7.69
N CYS A 488 19.63 29.31 -8.03
CA CYS A 488 20.78 29.28 -8.92
C CYS A 488 20.40 29.73 -10.34
N CYS A 489 19.22 29.35 -10.82
CA CYS A 489 18.66 29.83 -12.09
C CYS A 489 18.39 31.34 -12.06
N GLU A 490 17.80 31.88 -10.97
CA GLU A 490 17.53 33.31 -10.82
C GLU A 490 18.80 34.19 -10.87
N ILE A 491 19.93 33.69 -10.35
CA ILE A 491 21.22 34.40 -10.37
C ILE A 491 22.02 34.15 -11.65
N ASP A 492 21.41 33.51 -12.65
CA ASP A 492 21.96 33.28 -13.98
C ASP A 492 23.25 32.43 -13.98
N LEU A 493 23.32 31.46 -13.04
CA LEU A 493 24.48 30.58 -12.87
C LEU A 493 24.66 29.62 -14.07
N PHE A 494 23.60 29.37 -14.84
CA PHE A 494 23.56 28.38 -15.94
C PHE A 494 23.46 29.00 -17.35
N ARG A 495 23.95 30.24 -17.51
CA ARG A 495 23.76 31.13 -18.68
C ARG A 495 24.09 30.52 -20.06
N SER A 496 24.86 29.44 -20.13
CA SER A 496 25.31 28.74 -21.35
C SER A 496 24.66 27.37 -21.60
N THR A 497 23.92 26.81 -20.65
CA THR A 497 23.34 25.45 -20.69
C THR A 497 21.86 25.43 -20.37
N THR A 498 21.19 26.58 -20.45
CA THR A 498 19.74 26.72 -20.17
C THR A 498 18.92 25.68 -20.92
N HIS A 499 19.29 25.28 -22.14
CA HIS A 499 18.62 24.23 -22.90
C HIS A 499 18.88 22.78 -22.42
N GLN A 500 20.02 22.49 -21.79
CA GLN A 500 20.35 21.17 -21.21
C GLN A 500 19.69 20.98 -19.84
N LEU A 501 19.57 22.04 -19.06
CA LEU A 501 18.91 22.06 -17.75
C LEU A 501 17.40 22.36 -17.85
N SER A 502 16.91 23.03 -18.90
CA SER A 502 15.45 23.28 -19.10
C SER A 502 14.64 22.02 -19.42
N VAL A 503 15.30 20.87 -19.62
CA VAL A 503 14.64 19.55 -19.72
C VAL A 503 14.40 18.96 -18.32
N THR A 504 14.78 19.67 -17.26
CA THR A 504 14.72 19.21 -15.87
C THR A 504 13.79 20.01 -14.91
N PRO A 505 12.74 20.75 -15.33
CA PRO A 505 12.00 21.61 -14.39
C PRO A 505 11.14 20.84 -13.37
N ASP A 506 10.91 19.55 -13.57
CA ASP A 506 9.94 18.77 -12.79
C ASP A 506 10.56 17.78 -11.79
N LYS A 507 11.90 17.65 -11.76
CA LYS A 507 12.63 16.54 -11.12
C LYS A 507 12.44 16.37 -9.61
N PHE A 508 11.85 17.37 -8.93
CA PHE A 508 11.65 17.38 -7.48
C PHE A 508 10.34 18.08 -7.10
N PHE A 509 9.28 17.94 -7.90
CA PHE A 509 7.98 18.45 -7.49
C PHE A 509 7.40 17.59 -6.36
N PHE A 510 7.73 17.93 -5.12
CA PHE A 510 7.00 17.48 -3.96
C PHE A 510 5.72 18.29 -3.80
N ASP A 511 4.68 17.61 -3.33
CA ASP A 511 3.48 18.29 -2.88
C ASP A 511 3.86 19.33 -1.81
N PRO A 512 3.42 20.59 -1.91
CA PRO A 512 3.74 21.61 -0.90
C PRO A 512 3.39 21.18 0.54
N ARG A 513 2.36 20.34 0.70
CA ARG A 513 1.95 19.76 1.99
C ARG A 513 3.02 18.83 2.58
N PHE A 514 3.91 18.26 1.76
CA PHE A 514 4.99 17.40 2.24
C PHE A 514 5.98 18.17 3.10
N ARG A 515 6.39 19.37 2.66
CA ARG A 515 7.27 20.25 3.43
C ARG A 515 6.65 20.59 4.78
N GLU A 516 5.38 21.03 4.76
CA GLU A 516 4.61 21.34 5.97
C GLU A 516 4.58 20.14 6.92
N ALA A 517 4.39 18.92 6.40
CA ALA A 517 4.36 17.71 7.20
C ALA A 517 5.71 17.39 7.85
N VAL A 518 6.81 17.56 7.12
CA VAL A 518 8.17 17.38 7.67
C VAL A 518 8.49 18.43 8.73
N GLU A 519 8.11 19.70 8.51
CA GLU A 519 8.26 20.78 9.51
C GLU A 519 7.49 20.44 10.79
N HIS A 520 6.24 19.99 10.66
CA HIS A 520 5.42 19.51 11.76
C HIS A 520 6.05 18.36 12.56
N LEU A 521 6.70 17.42 11.86
CA LEU A 521 7.40 16.29 12.46
C LEU A 521 8.65 16.73 13.24
N VAL A 522 9.46 17.63 12.65
CA VAL A 522 10.68 18.17 13.26
C VAL A 522 10.36 19.02 14.49
N ASP A 523 9.42 19.94 14.38
CA ASP A 523 9.07 20.89 15.44
C ASP A 523 8.16 20.28 16.51
N LYS A 524 7.62 19.08 16.27
CA LYS A 524 6.67 18.37 17.15
C LYS A 524 5.41 19.20 17.43
N THR A 525 4.90 19.89 16.42
CA THR A 525 3.76 20.84 16.51
C THR A 525 2.42 20.22 16.13
N SER A 526 2.35 18.90 16.07
CA SER A 526 1.44 18.15 15.21
C SER A 526 1.00 16.81 15.81
N ILE A 527 0.06 16.13 15.14
CA ILE A 527 -0.26 14.71 15.37
C ILE A 527 0.86 13.76 14.89
N LEU A 528 1.78 14.26 14.06
CA LEU A 528 2.94 13.52 13.54
C LEU A 528 4.05 13.48 14.59
N GLN A 529 4.57 12.28 14.83
CA GLN A 529 5.66 11.99 15.77
C GLN A 529 6.66 11.00 15.16
N SER A 530 7.85 10.91 15.74
CA SER A 530 8.84 9.88 15.44
C SER A 530 9.51 9.39 16.73
N ASP A 531 9.96 8.12 16.74
CA ASP A 531 10.80 7.56 17.82
C ASP A 531 12.30 7.80 17.61
N PHE A 532 12.67 8.47 16.52
CA PHE A 532 14.03 8.89 16.17
C PHE A 532 14.09 10.40 15.91
N HIS A 533 15.30 10.98 15.86
CA HIS A 533 15.47 12.40 15.54
C HIS A 533 15.26 12.63 14.03
N PRO A 534 14.27 13.42 13.58
CA PRO A 534 13.94 13.55 12.16
C PRO A 534 14.93 14.44 11.37
N GLY A 535 16.18 14.57 11.81
CA GLY A 535 17.19 15.46 11.24
C GLY A 535 16.91 16.96 11.46
N VAL A 536 17.67 17.81 10.77
CA VAL A 536 17.50 19.27 10.74
C VAL A 536 17.35 19.76 9.29
N PRO A 537 16.48 20.77 9.04
CA PRO A 537 16.34 21.36 7.72
C PRO A 537 17.68 21.83 7.14
N VAL A 538 17.94 21.48 5.87
CA VAL A 538 19.12 21.93 5.13
C VAL A 538 18.87 23.36 4.63
N ASP A 539 19.81 24.26 4.89
CA ASP A 539 19.74 25.63 4.37
C ASP A 539 20.05 25.65 2.88
N ARG A 540 19.03 25.93 2.06
CA ARG A 540 19.17 26.10 0.60
C ARG A 540 20.23 27.12 0.21
N ASN A 541 20.51 28.14 1.02
CA ASN A 541 21.53 29.13 0.69
C ASN A 541 22.93 28.53 0.72
N VAL A 542 23.18 27.54 1.58
CA VAL A 542 24.47 26.82 1.60
C VAL A 542 24.68 26.09 0.29
N LEU A 543 23.64 25.44 -0.25
CA LEU A 543 23.70 24.77 -1.57
C LEU A 543 23.94 25.76 -2.71
N VAL A 544 23.35 26.96 -2.62
CA VAL A 544 23.57 28.04 -3.60
C VAL A 544 25.00 28.56 -3.52
N GLU A 545 25.57 28.78 -2.33
CA GLU A 545 26.96 29.21 -2.17
C GLU A 545 27.95 28.13 -2.61
N GLU A 546 27.69 26.85 -2.30
CA GLU A 546 28.45 25.71 -2.83
C GLU A 546 28.46 25.74 -4.35
N SER A 547 27.30 25.96 -4.98
CA SER A 547 27.16 26.03 -6.44
C SER A 547 27.95 27.18 -7.07
N LYS A 548 28.07 28.33 -6.39
CA LYS A 548 28.90 29.45 -6.85
C LYS A 548 30.40 29.15 -6.82
N GLY A 549 30.82 28.16 -6.03
CA GLY A 549 32.21 27.76 -5.88
C GLY A 549 32.74 26.84 -6.97
N PHE A 550 31.89 26.38 -7.90
CA PHE A 550 32.33 25.55 -9.04
C PHE A 550 32.93 26.42 -10.13
N ASP A 551 34.19 26.14 -10.47
CA ASP A 551 34.93 26.85 -11.54
C ASP A 551 34.63 26.27 -12.93
N ASP A 552 34.22 25.00 -13.02
CA ASP A 552 33.84 24.31 -14.26
C ASP A 552 32.31 24.22 -14.39
N LEU A 553 31.81 24.55 -15.59
CA LEU A 553 30.40 24.43 -15.93
C LEU A 553 29.96 22.95 -15.99
N GLU A 554 30.86 22.03 -16.37
CA GLU A 554 30.54 20.60 -16.41
C GLU A 554 30.28 20.06 -15.01
N ASP A 555 31.17 20.34 -14.05
CA ASP A 555 31.00 19.97 -12.64
C ASP A 555 29.74 20.59 -12.02
N LEU A 556 29.44 21.86 -12.36
CA LEU A 556 28.23 22.53 -11.92
C LEU A 556 26.97 21.87 -12.49
N VAL A 557 26.98 21.50 -13.77
CA VAL A 557 25.87 20.77 -14.40
C VAL A 557 25.75 19.36 -13.83
N GLU A 558 26.84 18.68 -13.49
CA GLU A 558 26.85 17.36 -12.86
C GLU A 558 26.30 17.41 -11.42
N ARG A 559 26.66 18.42 -10.63
CA ARG A 559 26.13 18.63 -9.26
C ARG A 559 24.61 18.74 -9.22
N TRP A 560 24.05 19.40 -10.23
CA TRP A 560 22.60 19.56 -10.42
C TRP A 560 22.01 18.53 -11.40
N GLY A 561 22.86 17.66 -11.93
CA GLY A 561 22.50 16.48 -12.69
C GLY A 561 21.80 15.52 -11.74
N TYR A 562 20.57 15.14 -12.10
CA TYR A 562 19.85 14.16 -11.30
C TYR A 562 20.53 12.80 -11.42
N HIS A 563 21.19 12.43 -10.32
CA HIS A 563 21.65 11.09 -10.09
C HIS A 563 20.84 10.56 -8.93
N ALA A 564 19.91 9.64 -9.20
CA ALA A 564 19.15 8.99 -8.13
C ALA A 564 20.07 8.33 -7.06
N ALA A 565 21.32 8.03 -7.43
CA ALA A 565 22.39 7.63 -6.53
C ALA A 565 22.75 8.67 -5.45
N SER A 566 22.57 9.98 -5.71
CA SER A 566 22.85 11.07 -4.77
C SER A 566 21.96 11.03 -3.53
N PHE A 567 20.75 10.46 -3.65
CA PHE A 567 19.81 10.26 -2.54
C PHE A 567 19.80 8.83 -2.03
N SER A 568 20.82 8.04 -2.34
CA SER A 568 20.92 6.66 -1.87
C SER A 568 21.62 6.57 -0.52
N CYS A 569 21.07 5.74 0.37
CA CYS A 569 21.70 5.38 1.64
C CYS A 569 21.97 3.88 1.67
N GLY A 570 23.21 3.48 2.00
CA GLY A 570 23.55 2.07 2.16
C GLY A 570 22.80 1.47 3.34
N ILE A 571 21.99 0.45 3.11
CA ILE A 571 21.18 -0.22 4.14
C ILE A 571 22.05 -1.25 4.86
N PRO A 572 22.12 -1.23 6.20
CA PRO A 572 22.74 -2.30 6.98
C PRO A 572 22.20 -3.68 6.60
N ALA A 573 23.09 -4.68 6.51
CA ALA A 573 22.70 -6.01 6.02
C ALA A 573 21.68 -6.70 6.95
N ASP A 574 21.82 -6.53 8.26
CA ASP A 574 20.86 -6.97 9.27
C ASP A 574 19.50 -6.29 9.09
N LEU A 575 19.46 -4.97 8.90
CA LEU A 575 18.23 -4.25 8.59
C LEU A 575 17.54 -4.83 7.35
N TYR A 576 18.25 -5.03 6.25
CA TYR A 576 17.65 -5.55 5.03
C TYR A 576 17.17 -7.01 5.20
N TYR A 577 18.07 -7.93 5.56
CA TYR A 577 17.79 -9.36 5.51
C TYR A 577 16.96 -9.87 6.70
N ASP A 578 17.02 -9.21 7.87
CA ASP A 578 16.32 -9.67 9.07
C ASP A 578 15.04 -8.89 9.35
N PHE A 579 14.88 -7.70 8.76
CA PHE A 579 13.74 -6.82 9.05
C PHE A 579 12.94 -6.38 7.82
N ILE A 580 13.57 -6.00 6.70
CA ILE A 580 12.85 -5.55 5.48
C ILE A 580 12.34 -6.74 4.66
N LEU A 581 13.20 -7.74 4.43
CA LEU A 581 12.93 -8.86 3.54
C LEU A 581 11.92 -9.89 4.12
N PRO A 582 12.03 -10.33 5.39
CA PRO A 582 11.16 -11.39 5.92
C PRO A 582 9.66 -11.05 5.96
N PRO A 583 9.26 -9.79 6.18
CA PRO A 583 7.87 -9.39 6.00
C PRO A 583 7.38 -9.57 4.56
N GLN A 584 8.18 -9.42 3.51
CA GLN A 584 7.67 -9.45 2.15
C GLN A 584 7.47 -10.87 1.60
N PHE A 585 8.37 -11.77 1.95
CA PHE A 585 8.38 -13.11 1.37
C PHE A 585 8.42 -14.20 2.43
N GLU A 586 7.84 -15.34 2.08
CA GLU A 586 8.13 -16.62 2.70
C GLU A 586 9.13 -17.36 1.81
N PHE A 587 10.25 -17.80 2.39
CA PHE A 587 11.29 -18.55 1.68
C PHE A 587 11.31 -20.00 2.13
N GLN A 588 11.67 -20.88 1.21
CA GLN A 588 12.01 -22.27 1.53
C GLN A 588 13.20 -22.70 0.68
N SER A 589 14.28 -23.15 1.32
CA SER A 589 15.41 -23.75 0.60
C SER A 589 15.01 -25.12 0.04
N ARG A 590 15.80 -25.63 -0.91
CA ARG A 590 15.65 -26.99 -1.44
C ARG A 590 15.68 -28.04 -0.33
N GLU A 591 16.58 -27.92 0.64
CA GLU A 591 16.73 -28.84 1.77
C GLU A 591 15.49 -28.81 2.65
N GLN A 592 15.03 -27.61 3.02
CA GLN A 592 13.80 -27.42 3.80
C GLN A 592 12.58 -27.98 3.07
N TYR A 593 12.54 -27.89 1.74
CA TYR A 593 11.50 -28.53 0.94
C TYR A 593 11.58 -30.06 1.03
N ILE A 594 12.74 -30.67 0.78
CA ILE A 594 12.94 -32.13 0.87
C ILE A 594 12.53 -32.66 2.25
N GLU A 595 12.96 -31.97 3.32
CA GLU A 595 12.62 -32.32 4.70
C GLU A 595 11.10 -32.22 4.96
N SER A 596 10.45 -31.16 4.46
CA SER A 596 8.99 -30.99 4.58
C SER A 596 8.18 -32.09 3.89
N GLN A 597 8.78 -32.77 2.90
CA GLN A 597 8.19 -33.91 2.19
C GLN A 597 8.57 -35.27 2.82
N GLY A 598 9.28 -35.27 3.95
CA GLY A 598 9.74 -36.49 4.63
C GLY A 598 10.95 -37.17 4.00
N GLY A 599 11.66 -36.50 3.09
CA GLY A 599 12.94 -36.94 2.52
C GLY A 599 14.12 -36.69 3.46
N ARG A 600 15.28 -37.29 3.15
CA ARG A 600 16.57 -36.97 3.78
C ARG A 600 17.53 -36.44 2.71
N VAL A 601 18.15 -35.30 2.97
CA VAL A 601 19.25 -34.78 2.15
C VAL A 601 20.42 -35.76 2.27
N LYS A 602 21.02 -36.18 1.15
CA LYS A 602 22.21 -37.04 1.18
C LYS A 602 23.44 -36.16 1.45
N GLU A 603 24.32 -36.60 2.35
CA GLU A 603 25.57 -35.89 2.73
C GLU A 603 26.54 -35.61 1.56
N GLN A 604 26.25 -36.09 0.34
CA GLN A 604 27.05 -35.81 -0.86
C GLN A 604 26.65 -34.54 -1.62
N ASP A 605 25.57 -33.87 -1.20
CA ASP A 605 25.02 -32.67 -1.86
C ASP A 605 25.15 -31.39 -1.00
N SER A 606 25.99 -31.41 0.06
CA SER A 606 26.27 -30.27 0.95
C SER A 606 27.51 -29.48 0.56
#